data_AF-A0A8S3DFQ2-F1
#
_entry.id   AF-A0A8S3DFQ2-F1
#
_cell.length_a   1.000
_cell.length_b   1.000
_cell.length_c   1.000
_cell.angle_alpha   90.00
_cell.angle_beta   90.00
_cell.angle_gamma   90.00
#
_symmetry.space_group_name_H-M   'P 1'
#
loop_
_entity.id
_entity.type
_entity.pdbx_description
1 polymer ?
#
loop_
_entity_poly.entity_id
_entity_poly.type
_entity_poly.pdbx_seq_one_letter_code
_entity_poly.pdbx_strand_id
1 'polypeptide(L)'
;MDALRQYYHSLKPTSTMQEIEKKWISYEYEFSGLVDDLSAVLGDVVLPFNKFTRRRAALRGSSLYLPGVIKAMTTEWTYKKIFSAKLAGGKRDHAICLVLDVSTSMFGTLSIGMIKTIVVFIAALRKLSLENFGIIVFGRDVRLIKTNEQPWDAACIYTLMQQLRFDRDDDTKDADALEAASDLLIQCPTRGEKKIFILTDGYSNCGNRLSMIQQRAEDHSIDLIAMAIGTDQTNLKSVYKRYLQCATPYGLPKALRSLFEQETQLFSLEWPQKMNNDKNINNDEKSDTPKTSLFDDIKSNKVFGEMIQDLAGEREKILINSGHPPSDVTVDICFCLDCTGSMSRWLSAAKGQMKIIIEDITKLIEKEYPSLKLKLRFAIVGYRDISDRPQFFVQDFTDEATKIINFLNGLTAGGGGDIPEDVLGALNQCLTLTWSNTNARFIVLITDAPGHGPELNENLTIDQHAQGVPTHTVSTICAGLLKKDAEIDLIFCRIKPNATAKMEKAFASYY
;
A
#
# COMPACT_ATOMS: atom_id res chain seq x y z
N MET A 1 -29.78 12.55 -10.61
CA MET A 1 -28.73 12.86 -9.60
C MET A 1 -28.78 14.32 -9.15
N ASP A 2 -28.70 15.30 -10.06
CA ASP A 2 -28.57 16.72 -9.67
C ASP A 2 -29.81 17.35 -9.01
N ALA A 3 -31.02 16.96 -9.41
CA ALA A 3 -32.26 17.45 -8.77
C ALA A 3 -32.41 16.99 -7.31
N LEU A 4 -31.94 15.78 -6.98
CA LEU A 4 -31.93 15.25 -5.61
C LEU A 4 -30.86 15.94 -4.75
N ARG A 5 -29.69 16.25 -5.32
CA ARG A 5 -28.65 17.06 -4.65
C ARG A 5 -29.17 18.44 -4.29
N GLN A 6 -29.90 19.09 -5.22
CA GLN A 6 -30.52 20.39 -4.99
C GLN A 6 -31.62 20.34 -3.91
N TYR A 7 -32.48 19.32 -3.91
CA TYR A 7 -33.47 19.11 -2.86
C TYR A 7 -32.81 18.89 -1.49
N TYR A 8 -31.73 18.12 -1.44
CA TYR A 8 -30.98 17.84 -0.22
C TYR A 8 -30.36 19.11 0.40
N HIS A 9 -29.71 19.94 -0.41
CA HIS A 9 -29.16 21.22 0.06
C HIS A 9 -30.23 22.23 0.50
N SER A 10 -31.49 22.03 0.13
CA SER A 10 -32.61 22.90 0.52
C SER A 10 -33.23 22.55 1.88
N LEU A 11 -32.97 21.35 2.41
CA LEU A 11 -33.51 20.88 3.69
C LEU A 11 -32.72 21.51 4.85
N LYS A 12 -33.32 22.48 5.55
CA LYS A 12 -32.79 22.98 6.82
C LYS A 12 -33.12 22.00 7.96
N PRO A 13 -32.18 21.75 8.89
CA PRO A 13 -32.42 20.85 10.02
C PRO A 13 -33.56 21.39 10.90
N THR A 14 -34.69 20.69 10.91
CA THR A 14 -35.85 20.96 11.78
C THR A 14 -35.74 20.18 13.08
N SER A 15 -36.40 20.65 14.15
CA SER A 15 -36.42 19.99 15.47
C SER A 15 -36.83 18.51 15.39
N THR A 16 -37.74 18.18 14.47
CA THR A 16 -38.20 16.81 14.22
C THR A 16 -37.10 15.89 13.68
N MET A 17 -36.13 16.41 12.92
CA MET A 17 -35.01 15.62 12.40
C MET A 17 -34.07 15.19 13.54
N GLN A 18 -33.81 16.09 14.49
CA GLN A 18 -32.95 15.80 15.65
C GLN A 18 -33.57 14.77 16.59
N GLU A 19 -34.89 14.77 16.76
CA GLU A 19 -35.58 13.74 17.55
C GLU A 19 -35.50 12.36 16.91
N ILE A 20 -35.64 12.28 15.58
CA ILE A 20 -35.53 11.03 14.83
C ILE A 20 -34.10 10.49 14.88
N GLU A 21 -33.10 11.37 14.75
CA GLU A 21 -31.69 11.00 14.90
C GLU A 21 -31.39 10.45 16.30
N LYS A 22 -31.91 11.08 17.36
CA LYS A 22 -31.77 10.54 18.73
C LYS A 22 -32.40 9.16 18.88
N LYS A 23 -33.58 8.94 18.29
CA LYS A 23 -34.22 7.61 18.26
C LYS A 23 -33.36 6.60 17.51
N TRP A 24 -32.81 6.98 16.36
CA TRP A 24 -31.90 6.12 15.59
C TRP A 24 -30.68 5.69 16.42
N ILE A 25 -30.01 6.63 17.06
CA ILE A 25 -28.85 6.36 17.92
C ILE A 25 -29.23 5.45 19.10
N SER A 26 -30.43 5.62 19.67
CA SER A 26 -30.91 4.74 20.74
C SER A 26 -31.08 3.29 20.27
N TYR A 27 -31.56 3.07 19.04
CA TYR A 27 -31.63 1.73 18.45
C TYR A 27 -30.25 1.18 18.10
N GLU A 28 -29.32 1.99 17.60
CA GLU A 28 -27.92 1.55 17.40
C GLU A 28 -27.29 1.06 18.72
N TYR A 29 -27.59 1.73 19.83
CA TYR A 29 -27.10 1.33 21.15
C TYR A 29 -27.74 0.04 21.66
N GLU A 30 -29.05 -0.13 21.49
CA GLU A 30 -29.81 -1.34 21.87
C GLU A 30 -29.22 -2.59 21.20
N PHE A 31 -28.82 -2.48 19.93
CA PHE A 31 -28.26 -3.58 19.15
C PHE A 31 -26.73 -3.60 19.07
N SER A 32 -26.02 -2.88 19.94
CA SER A 32 -24.56 -2.75 19.92
C SER A 32 -23.81 -4.09 19.86
N GLY A 33 -24.23 -5.09 20.64
CA GLY A 33 -23.62 -6.43 20.58
C GLY A 33 -23.74 -7.10 19.20
N LEU A 34 -24.90 -6.97 18.55
CA LEU A 34 -25.11 -7.50 17.20
C LEU A 34 -24.34 -6.69 16.14
N VAL A 35 -24.21 -5.38 16.33
CA VAL A 35 -23.39 -4.51 15.47
C VAL A 35 -21.93 -4.94 15.51
N ASP A 36 -21.42 -5.28 16.70
CA ASP A 36 -20.05 -5.74 16.89
C ASP A 36 -19.79 -7.05 16.16
N ASP A 37 -20.67 -8.05 16.36
CA ASP A 37 -20.59 -9.34 15.68
C ASP A 37 -20.68 -9.20 14.15
N LEU A 38 -21.63 -8.38 13.66
CA LEU A 38 -21.78 -8.14 12.24
C LEU A 38 -20.58 -7.39 11.67
N SER A 39 -20.04 -6.40 12.38
CA SER A 39 -18.86 -5.65 11.94
C SER A 39 -17.63 -6.53 11.80
N ALA A 40 -17.45 -7.51 12.70
CA ALA A 40 -16.35 -8.47 12.62
C ALA A 40 -16.51 -9.36 11.38
N VAL A 41 -17.69 -9.95 11.17
CA VAL A 41 -17.94 -10.80 9.99
C VAL A 41 -17.82 -10.02 8.69
N LEU A 42 -18.40 -8.81 8.64
CA LEU A 42 -18.28 -7.94 7.48
C LEU A 42 -16.82 -7.57 7.22
N GLY A 43 -16.05 -7.24 8.26
CA GLY A 43 -14.66 -6.82 8.13
C GLY A 43 -13.68 -7.93 7.73
N ASP A 44 -13.95 -9.16 8.16
CA ASP A 44 -13.07 -10.32 7.96
C ASP A 44 -13.35 -11.05 6.65
N VAL A 45 -14.64 -11.25 6.35
CA VAL A 45 -15.07 -12.18 5.29
C VAL A 45 -15.67 -11.44 4.10
N VAL A 46 -16.62 -10.54 4.35
CA VAL A 46 -17.44 -9.93 3.27
C VAL A 46 -16.74 -8.74 2.60
N LEU A 47 -16.06 -7.92 3.40
CA LEU A 47 -15.40 -6.67 3.03
C LEU A 47 -13.96 -6.67 3.56
N PRO A 48 -13.12 -7.62 3.11
CA PRO A 48 -11.73 -7.66 3.53
C PRO A 48 -10.98 -6.42 3.05
N PHE A 49 -9.81 -6.18 3.61
CA PHE A 49 -8.94 -5.11 3.15
C PHE A 49 -8.54 -5.32 1.68
N ASN A 50 -8.98 -4.41 0.81
CA ASN A 50 -8.73 -4.49 -0.63
C ASN A 50 -7.65 -3.50 -1.10
N LYS A 51 -7.46 -2.39 -0.39
CA LYS A 51 -6.38 -1.42 -0.66
C LYS A 51 -5.26 -1.57 0.36
N PHE A 52 -4.26 -2.38 0.05
CA PHE A 52 -3.09 -2.54 0.89
C PHE A 52 -2.20 -1.29 0.82
N THR A 53 -2.03 -0.59 1.95
CA THR A 53 -1.20 0.62 2.01
C THR A 53 0.27 0.33 2.31
N ARG A 54 0.57 -0.87 2.83
CA ARG A 54 1.94 -1.30 3.16
C ARG A 54 2.38 -2.45 2.26
N ARG A 55 3.68 -2.53 2.01
CA ARG A 55 4.31 -3.62 1.26
C ARG A 55 5.49 -4.14 2.07
N ARG A 56 5.70 -5.45 2.07
CA ARG A 56 6.87 -6.10 2.68
C ARG A 56 7.72 -6.84 1.66
N ALA A 57 8.97 -7.09 2.03
CA ALA A 57 9.84 -8.01 1.33
C ALA A 57 9.26 -9.44 1.30
N ALA A 58 9.22 -10.04 0.12
CA ALA A 58 8.68 -11.35 -0.17
C ALA A 58 9.56 -12.10 -1.17
N LEU A 59 9.54 -13.43 -1.07
CA LEU A 59 10.30 -14.34 -1.95
C LEU A 59 9.77 -14.36 -3.38
N ARG A 60 8.48 -14.04 -3.58
CA ARG A 60 7.79 -14.04 -4.88
C ARG A 60 6.77 -12.90 -4.89
N GLY A 61 6.58 -12.28 -6.05
CA GLY A 61 5.60 -11.21 -6.26
C GLY A 61 5.75 -10.58 -7.65
N SER A 62 4.74 -9.82 -8.09
CA SER A 62 4.72 -9.19 -9.41
C SER A 62 5.43 -7.83 -9.48
N SER A 63 5.88 -7.32 -8.34
CA SER A 63 6.56 -6.02 -8.21
C SER A 63 7.82 -6.23 -7.37
N LEU A 64 8.93 -5.63 -7.78
CA LEU A 64 10.18 -5.66 -7.01
C LEU A 64 10.06 -4.80 -5.76
N TYR A 65 10.62 -5.28 -4.65
CA TYR A 65 10.81 -4.51 -3.42
C TYR A 65 12.23 -3.98 -3.44
N LEU A 66 12.41 -2.73 -3.91
CA LEU A 66 13.72 -2.12 -4.10
C LEU A 66 14.65 -2.23 -2.88
N PRO A 67 14.20 -2.00 -1.63
CA PRO A 67 15.06 -2.25 -0.46
C PRO A 67 15.50 -3.71 -0.31
N GLY A 68 14.65 -4.67 -0.69
CA GLY A 68 14.98 -6.09 -0.71
C GLY A 68 15.90 -6.48 -1.87
N VAL A 69 15.79 -5.82 -3.02
CA VAL A 69 16.70 -5.96 -4.16
C VAL A 69 18.08 -5.42 -3.79
N ILE A 70 18.15 -4.23 -3.20
CA ILE A 70 19.38 -3.64 -2.68
C ILE A 70 20.00 -4.56 -1.63
N LYS A 71 19.18 -5.13 -0.73
CA LYS A 71 19.64 -6.12 0.26
C LYS A 71 20.12 -7.43 -0.35
N ALA A 72 19.51 -7.89 -1.43
CA ALA A 72 20.00 -9.03 -2.18
C ALA A 72 21.33 -8.72 -2.88
N MET A 73 21.46 -7.53 -3.47
CA MET A 73 22.67 -7.05 -4.13
C MET A 73 23.84 -6.89 -3.14
N THR A 74 23.58 -6.39 -1.94
CA THR A 74 24.61 -6.23 -0.89
C THR A 74 24.97 -7.53 -0.18
N THR A 75 24.16 -8.59 -0.32
CA THR A 75 24.39 -9.91 0.30
C THR A 75 24.74 -11.00 -0.71
N GLU A 76 25.16 -10.65 -1.93
CA GLU A 76 25.43 -11.60 -3.01
C GLU A 76 24.30 -12.63 -3.20
N TRP A 77 23.05 -12.15 -3.21
CA TRP A 77 21.82 -12.94 -3.36
C TRP A 77 21.51 -13.94 -2.24
N THR A 78 22.16 -13.82 -1.08
CA THR A 78 21.79 -14.59 0.12
C THR A 78 20.40 -14.19 0.62
N TYR A 79 20.04 -12.90 0.51
CA TYR A 79 18.70 -12.41 0.78
C TYR A 79 17.79 -12.61 -0.44
N LYS A 80 16.81 -13.52 -0.32
CA LYS A 80 15.97 -13.93 -1.46
C LYS A 80 14.61 -13.21 -1.55
N LYS A 81 14.32 -12.30 -0.61
CA LYS A 81 13.02 -11.59 -0.54
C LYS A 81 13.05 -10.29 -1.35
N ILE A 82 13.27 -10.41 -2.67
CA ILE A 82 13.45 -9.29 -3.60
C ILE A 82 12.13 -8.73 -4.14
N PHE A 83 11.02 -9.43 -3.92
CA PHE A 83 9.71 -9.02 -4.41
C PHE A 83 8.93 -8.31 -3.31
N SER A 84 8.03 -7.42 -3.69
CA SER A 84 7.09 -6.79 -2.75
C SER A 84 5.84 -7.65 -2.69
N ALA A 85 5.52 -8.17 -1.50
CA ALA A 85 4.17 -8.64 -1.20
C ALA A 85 3.41 -7.51 -0.53
N LYS A 86 2.15 -7.33 -0.90
CA LYS A 86 1.23 -6.44 -0.20
C LYS A 86 1.04 -6.99 1.23
N LEU A 87 1.28 -6.17 2.26
CA LEU A 87 1.08 -6.55 3.67
C LEU A 87 0.30 -5.47 4.43
N ALA A 88 -0.22 -5.84 5.60
CA ALA A 88 -1.33 -5.18 6.27
C ALA A 88 -1.09 -3.72 6.70
N GLY A 89 -2.16 -2.96 6.51
CA GLY A 89 -2.37 -1.52 6.72
C GLY A 89 -3.59 -1.09 5.88
N GLY A 90 -4.48 -2.03 5.60
CA GLY A 90 -5.40 -1.91 4.48
C GLY A 90 -6.43 -0.81 4.70
N LYS A 91 -6.69 -0.01 3.67
CA LYS A 91 -7.95 0.74 3.60
C LYS A 91 -8.99 -0.17 2.95
N ARG A 92 -10.22 -0.14 3.46
CA ARG A 92 -11.37 -0.70 2.78
C ARG A 92 -11.89 0.36 1.82
N ASP A 93 -11.82 0.08 0.53
CA ASP A 93 -12.28 0.93 -0.55
C ASP A 93 -13.38 0.18 -1.32
N HIS A 94 -14.50 -0.08 -0.67
CA HIS A 94 -15.61 -0.84 -1.23
C HIS A 94 -16.78 0.09 -1.58
N ALA A 95 -17.43 -0.15 -2.71
CA ALA A 95 -18.63 0.58 -3.11
C ALA A 95 -19.85 -0.27 -2.78
N ILE A 96 -20.68 0.20 -1.86
CA ILE A 96 -21.84 -0.59 -1.39
C ILE A 96 -23.12 0.11 -1.78
N CYS A 97 -24.13 -0.63 -2.22
CA CYS A 97 -25.49 -0.13 -2.39
C CYS A 97 -26.47 -1.03 -1.64
N LEU A 98 -27.29 -0.42 -0.77
CA LEU A 98 -28.38 -1.09 -0.08
C LEU A 98 -29.67 -0.84 -0.85
N VAL A 99 -30.34 -1.90 -1.25
CA VAL A 99 -31.62 -1.86 -1.99
C VAL A 99 -32.70 -2.43 -1.09
N LEU A 100 -33.73 -1.64 -0.79
CA LEU A 100 -34.70 -1.92 0.27
C LEU A 100 -36.10 -2.04 -0.30
N ASP A 101 -36.74 -3.19 -0.08
CA ASP A 101 -38.12 -3.46 -0.49
C ASP A 101 -39.11 -2.88 0.52
N VAL A 102 -40.00 -1.99 0.09
CA VAL A 102 -41.08 -1.42 0.91
C VAL A 102 -42.48 -1.79 0.39
N SER A 103 -42.57 -2.83 -0.42
CA SER A 103 -43.86 -3.34 -0.89
C SER A 103 -44.76 -3.86 0.23
N THR A 104 -46.05 -3.99 -0.06
CA THR A 104 -47.04 -4.49 0.90
C THR A 104 -46.79 -5.92 1.36
N SER A 105 -46.05 -6.72 0.60
CA SER A 105 -45.67 -8.08 1.00
C SER A 105 -44.67 -8.10 2.17
N MET A 106 -43.92 -7.01 2.37
CA MET A 106 -43.03 -6.82 3.51
C MET A 106 -43.76 -6.34 4.78
N PHE A 107 -45.07 -6.12 4.74
CA PHE A 107 -45.84 -5.63 5.89
C PHE A 107 -45.88 -6.65 7.04
N GLY A 108 -45.97 -6.14 8.28
CA GLY A 108 -46.04 -6.99 9.48
C GLY A 108 -44.66 -7.31 10.07
N THR A 109 -44.42 -8.57 10.44
CA THR A 109 -43.19 -8.99 11.15
C THR A 109 -41.92 -8.81 10.31
N LEU A 110 -42.03 -8.94 8.98
CA LEU A 110 -40.93 -8.75 8.03
C LEU A 110 -40.41 -7.31 8.03
N SER A 111 -41.31 -6.31 8.03
CA SER A 111 -40.93 -4.90 8.09
C SER A 111 -40.11 -4.55 9.33
N ILE A 112 -40.48 -5.10 10.50
CA ILE A 112 -39.76 -4.90 11.76
C ILE A 112 -38.38 -5.54 11.70
N GLY A 113 -38.30 -6.77 11.15
CA GLY A 113 -37.03 -7.46 10.94
C GLY A 113 -36.10 -6.70 10.00
N MET A 114 -36.65 -6.15 8.91
CA MET A 114 -35.92 -5.38 7.92
C MET A 114 -35.40 -4.05 8.48
N ILE A 115 -36.23 -3.28 9.19
CA ILE A 115 -35.80 -2.02 9.85
C ILE A 115 -34.65 -2.30 10.82
N LYS A 116 -34.77 -3.32 11.68
CA LYS A 116 -33.72 -3.69 12.63
C LYS A 116 -32.41 -4.02 11.91
N THR A 117 -32.49 -4.76 10.82
CA THR A 117 -31.31 -5.11 10.03
C THR A 117 -30.68 -3.91 9.37
N ILE A 118 -31.45 -2.97 8.82
CA ILE A 118 -30.89 -1.76 8.23
C ILE A 118 -30.11 -0.96 9.28
N VAL A 119 -30.68 -0.79 10.48
CA VAL A 119 -30.01 -0.07 11.59
C VAL A 119 -28.68 -0.75 11.92
N VAL A 120 -28.70 -2.06 12.15
CA VAL A 120 -27.50 -2.83 12.51
C VAL A 120 -26.46 -2.84 11.39
N PHE A 121 -26.89 -2.99 10.13
CA PHE A 121 -26.01 -3.06 8.97
C PHE A 121 -25.31 -1.72 8.71
N ILE A 122 -26.06 -0.61 8.75
CA ILE A 122 -25.48 0.74 8.59
C ILE A 122 -24.52 1.04 9.75
N ALA A 123 -24.88 0.71 10.99
CA ALA A 123 -23.99 0.88 12.13
C ALA A 123 -22.69 0.07 11.99
N ALA A 124 -22.78 -1.17 11.50
CA ALA A 124 -21.62 -2.01 11.23
C ALA A 124 -20.73 -1.45 10.11
N LEU A 125 -21.30 -0.92 9.02
CA LEU A 125 -20.54 -0.24 7.96
C LEU A 125 -19.81 1.00 8.48
N ARG A 126 -20.47 1.80 9.32
CA ARG A 126 -19.86 2.98 9.97
C ARG A 126 -18.69 2.58 10.87
N LYS A 127 -18.84 1.51 11.65
CA LYS A 127 -17.76 0.98 12.49
C LYS A 127 -16.55 0.50 11.68
N LEU A 128 -16.78 0.02 10.46
CA LEU A 128 -15.74 -0.35 9.49
C LEU A 128 -15.13 0.85 8.73
N SER A 129 -15.52 2.09 9.05
CA SER A 129 -15.09 3.32 8.35
C SER A 129 -15.46 3.32 6.86
N LEU A 130 -16.58 2.68 6.50
CA LEU A 130 -17.13 2.67 5.14
C LEU A 130 -18.33 3.61 5.06
N GLU A 131 -18.07 4.86 4.71
CA GLU A 131 -19.10 5.90 4.55
C GLU A 131 -19.64 5.96 3.10
N ASN A 132 -18.91 5.35 2.15
CA ASN A 132 -19.21 5.36 0.72
C ASN A 132 -20.27 4.32 0.31
N PHE A 133 -21.45 4.35 0.94
CA PHE A 133 -22.58 3.48 0.59
C PHE A 133 -23.78 4.27 0.05
N GLY A 134 -24.50 3.70 -0.90
CA GLY A 134 -25.77 4.21 -1.43
C GLY A 134 -26.97 3.49 -0.82
N ILE A 135 -28.13 4.16 -0.79
CA ILE A 135 -29.40 3.56 -0.36
C ILE A 135 -30.49 3.88 -1.39
N ILE A 136 -31.12 2.82 -1.89
CA ILE A 136 -32.28 2.86 -2.79
C ILE A 136 -33.43 2.12 -2.12
N VAL A 137 -34.61 2.70 -2.19
CA VAL A 137 -35.85 2.10 -1.70
C VAL A 137 -36.75 1.86 -2.90
N PHE A 138 -37.39 0.70 -2.98
CA PHE A 138 -38.27 0.34 -4.08
C PHE A 138 -39.58 -0.27 -3.59
N GLY A 139 -40.63 -0.02 -4.36
CA GLY A 139 -41.98 -0.56 -4.20
C GLY A 139 -42.68 -0.30 -5.53
N ARG A 140 -43.74 0.51 -5.52
CA ARG A 140 -44.37 1.00 -6.75
C ARG A 140 -43.42 1.85 -7.59
N ASP A 141 -42.54 2.62 -6.94
CA ASP A 141 -41.54 3.46 -7.58
C ASP A 141 -40.17 3.29 -6.92
N VAL A 142 -39.12 3.42 -7.73
CA VAL A 142 -37.73 3.38 -7.26
C VAL A 142 -37.32 4.77 -6.79
N ARG A 143 -36.92 4.88 -5.52
CA ARG A 143 -36.56 6.12 -4.85
C ARG A 143 -35.13 6.05 -4.34
N LEU A 144 -34.30 6.98 -4.81
CA LEU A 144 -32.93 7.12 -4.33
C LEU A 144 -32.90 7.99 -3.07
N ILE A 145 -32.46 7.41 -1.95
CA ILE A 145 -32.37 8.11 -0.66
C ILE A 145 -30.99 8.74 -0.47
N LYS A 146 -29.95 7.98 -0.79
CA LYS A 146 -28.55 8.36 -0.57
C LYS A 146 -27.67 7.87 -1.70
N THR A 147 -26.78 8.73 -2.16
CA THR A 147 -25.68 8.40 -3.08
C THR A 147 -24.39 8.03 -2.32
N ASN A 148 -23.47 7.32 -2.97
CA ASN A 148 -22.21 6.90 -2.34
C ASN A 148 -21.30 8.08 -1.93
N GLU A 149 -21.48 9.27 -2.51
CA GLU A 149 -20.69 10.46 -2.17
C GLU A 149 -21.28 11.28 -1.02
N GLN A 150 -22.58 11.13 -0.76
CA GLN A 150 -23.26 11.88 0.30
C GLN A 150 -22.83 11.37 1.69
N PRO A 151 -22.68 12.23 2.70
CA PRO A 151 -22.46 11.80 4.07
C PRO A 151 -23.73 11.16 4.68
N TRP A 152 -23.55 10.40 5.77
CA TRP A 152 -24.65 9.85 6.55
C TRP A 152 -25.07 10.83 7.66
N ASP A 153 -25.97 11.75 7.31
CA ASP A 153 -26.43 12.83 8.20
C ASP A 153 -27.88 12.63 8.66
N ALA A 154 -28.31 13.42 9.66
CA ALA A 154 -29.68 13.44 10.18
C ALA A 154 -30.76 13.60 9.09
N ALA A 155 -30.47 14.35 8.02
CA ALA A 155 -31.36 14.51 6.87
C ALA A 155 -31.55 13.19 6.10
N CYS A 156 -30.47 12.42 5.89
CA CYS A 156 -30.53 11.10 5.26
C CYS A 156 -31.36 10.13 6.11
N ILE A 157 -31.14 10.13 7.43
CA ILE A 157 -31.91 9.31 8.38
C ILE A 157 -33.40 9.67 8.31
N TYR A 158 -33.72 10.97 8.34
CA TYR A 158 -35.08 11.46 8.24
C TYR A 158 -35.76 11.01 6.94
N THR A 159 -35.10 11.21 5.80
CA THR A 159 -35.63 10.79 4.50
C THR A 159 -35.83 9.28 4.45
N LEU A 160 -34.89 8.48 4.95
CA LEU A 160 -35.05 7.03 5.02
C LEU A 160 -36.28 6.62 5.86
N MET A 161 -36.42 7.18 7.07
CA MET A 161 -37.54 6.86 7.98
C MET A 161 -38.91 7.27 7.45
N GLN A 162 -38.96 8.31 6.60
CA GLN A 162 -40.20 8.70 5.91
C GLN A 162 -40.55 7.76 4.76
N GLN A 163 -39.55 7.16 4.10
CA GLN A 163 -39.75 6.30 2.94
C GLN A 163 -39.96 4.82 3.30
N LEU A 164 -39.56 4.39 4.51
CA LEU A 164 -39.90 3.06 5.05
C LEU A 164 -41.37 3.01 5.52
N ARG A 165 -42.29 3.08 4.55
CA ARG A 165 -43.74 2.96 4.73
C ARG A 165 -44.24 1.80 3.88
N PHE A 166 -44.61 0.70 4.54
CA PHE A 166 -44.93 -0.61 3.94
C PHE A 166 -46.41 -0.77 3.56
N ASP A 167 -47.21 0.27 3.74
CA ASP A 167 -48.67 0.26 3.66
C ASP A 167 -49.23 0.78 2.33
N ARG A 168 -48.38 1.18 1.38
CA ARG A 168 -48.81 1.98 0.21
C ARG A 168 -48.45 1.40 -1.17
N ASP A 169 -47.51 0.45 -1.22
CA ASP A 169 -46.88 0.04 -2.47
C ASP A 169 -47.25 -1.42 -2.80
N ASP A 170 -48.31 -1.59 -3.59
CA ASP A 170 -48.84 -2.92 -3.99
C ASP A 170 -48.05 -3.62 -5.11
N ASP A 171 -47.04 -2.97 -5.66
CA ASP A 171 -46.22 -3.47 -6.78
C ASP A 171 -44.74 -3.48 -6.42
N THR A 172 -43.96 -4.36 -7.05
CA THR A 172 -42.52 -4.52 -6.81
C THR A 172 -41.73 -4.26 -8.09
N LYS A 173 -40.98 -3.15 -8.10
CA LYS A 173 -40.02 -2.81 -9.18
C LYS A 173 -38.58 -3.16 -8.82
N ASP A 174 -38.34 -4.41 -8.49
CA ASP A 174 -37.02 -4.91 -8.11
C ASP A 174 -35.99 -4.82 -9.25
N ALA A 175 -36.40 -5.15 -10.48
CA ALA A 175 -35.55 -5.04 -11.67
C ALA A 175 -35.07 -3.59 -11.90
N ASP A 176 -35.99 -2.62 -11.90
CA ASP A 176 -35.64 -1.20 -12.08
C ASP A 176 -34.75 -0.70 -10.92
N ALA A 177 -34.98 -1.17 -9.70
CA ALA A 177 -34.19 -0.80 -8.54
C ALA A 177 -32.74 -1.32 -8.63
N LEU A 178 -32.57 -2.56 -9.08
CA LEU A 178 -31.26 -3.15 -9.28
C LEU A 178 -30.52 -2.50 -10.45
N GLU A 179 -31.21 -2.17 -11.54
CA GLU A 179 -30.63 -1.43 -12.65
C GLU A 179 -30.12 -0.06 -12.19
N ALA A 180 -30.92 0.69 -11.43
CA ALA A 180 -30.51 1.96 -10.85
C ALA A 180 -29.33 1.81 -9.85
N ALA A 181 -29.32 0.74 -9.06
CA ALA A 181 -28.22 0.43 -8.13
C ALA A 181 -26.91 0.13 -8.88
N SER A 182 -26.99 -0.69 -9.94
CA SER A 182 -25.85 -1.00 -10.80
C SER A 182 -25.30 0.25 -11.46
N ASP A 183 -26.15 1.10 -12.05
CA ASP A 183 -25.72 2.35 -12.68
C ASP A 183 -25.02 3.29 -11.69
N LEU A 184 -25.57 3.40 -10.47
CA LEU A 184 -24.97 4.21 -9.41
C LEU A 184 -23.58 3.69 -9.01
N LEU A 185 -23.43 2.37 -8.87
CA LEU A 185 -22.14 1.76 -8.55
C LEU A 185 -21.15 1.87 -9.71
N ILE A 186 -21.59 1.78 -10.97
CA ILE A 186 -20.74 1.96 -12.16
C ILE A 186 -20.15 3.38 -12.19
N GLN A 187 -20.97 4.38 -11.91
CA GLN A 187 -20.55 5.80 -11.87
C GLN A 187 -19.64 6.13 -10.68
N CYS A 188 -19.63 5.29 -9.64
CA CYS A 188 -18.84 5.53 -8.43
C CYS A 188 -17.32 5.44 -8.74
N PRO A 189 -16.50 6.42 -8.33
CA PRO A 189 -15.07 6.50 -8.67
C PRO A 189 -14.19 5.47 -7.91
N THR A 190 -14.80 4.72 -6.99
CA THR A 190 -14.13 3.70 -6.18
C THR A 190 -13.68 2.53 -7.05
N ARG A 191 -12.40 2.16 -6.91
CA ARG A 191 -11.76 1.09 -7.69
C ARG A 191 -11.89 -0.30 -7.08
N GLY A 192 -12.31 -0.39 -5.81
CA GLY A 192 -12.48 -1.68 -5.17
C GLY A 192 -13.81 -2.36 -5.50
N GLU A 193 -14.04 -3.50 -4.85
CA GLU A 193 -15.21 -4.33 -5.14
C GLU A 193 -16.52 -3.56 -4.91
N LYS A 194 -17.46 -3.83 -5.82
CA LYS A 194 -18.78 -3.22 -5.82
C LYS A 194 -19.77 -4.29 -5.37
N LYS A 195 -20.57 -3.99 -4.34
CA LYS A 195 -21.53 -4.95 -3.79
C LYS A 195 -22.91 -4.32 -3.65
N ILE A 196 -23.94 -5.08 -4.04
CA ILE A 196 -25.35 -4.73 -3.84
C ILE A 196 -25.93 -5.70 -2.81
N PHE A 197 -26.52 -5.15 -1.75
CA PHE A 197 -27.29 -5.92 -0.79
C PHE A 197 -28.76 -5.55 -0.94
N ILE A 198 -29.58 -6.50 -1.38
CA ILE A 198 -31.03 -6.30 -1.51
C ILE A 198 -31.77 -6.97 -0.36
N LEU A 199 -32.61 -6.23 0.36
CA LEU A 199 -33.52 -6.76 1.38
C LEU A 199 -34.93 -6.87 0.79
N THR A 200 -35.38 -8.10 0.56
CA THR A 200 -36.68 -8.43 -0.07
C THR A 200 -37.15 -9.80 0.41
N ASP A 201 -38.45 -10.06 0.29
CA ASP A 201 -39.06 -11.38 0.50
C ASP A 201 -38.97 -12.29 -0.74
N GLY A 202 -38.49 -11.76 -1.87
CA GLY A 202 -38.31 -12.47 -3.13
C GLY A 202 -39.54 -12.46 -4.04
N TYR A 203 -40.57 -11.65 -3.77
CA TYR A 203 -41.67 -11.47 -4.72
C TYR A 203 -41.30 -10.48 -5.83
N SER A 204 -40.98 -11.03 -7.00
CA SER A 204 -40.67 -10.27 -8.21
C SER A 204 -41.74 -10.46 -9.27
N ASN A 205 -42.22 -9.35 -9.84
CA ASN A 205 -43.05 -9.35 -11.04
C ASN A 205 -42.22 -9.38 -12.35
N CYS A 206 -40.88 -9.37 -12.26
CA CYS A 206 -40.01 -9.05 -13.38
C CYS A 206 -39.24 -10.23 -14.00
N GLY A 207 -39.42 -11.47 -13.52
CA GLY A 207 -38.97 -12.73 -14.15
C GLY A 207 -37.65 -12.65 -14.94
N ASN A 208 -37.72 -12.80 -16.28
CA ASN A 208 -36.55 -12.80 -17.19
C ASN A 208 -35.75 -11.48 -17.20
N ARG A 209 -36.38 -10.35 -16.87
CA ARG A 209 -35.67 -9.06 -16.82
C ARG A 209 -34.71 -9.04 -15.64
N LEU A 210 -35.10 -9.62 -14.52
CA LEU A 210 -34.27 -9.69 -13.32
C LEU A 210 -33.01 -10.55 -13.54
N SER A 211 -33.13 -11.68 -14.24
CA SER A 211 -31.99 -12.53 -14.53
C SER A 211 -30.98 -11.85 -15.48
N MET A 212 -31.46 -11.10 -16.46
CA MET A 212 -30.61 -10.29 -17.35
C MET A 212 -29.85 -9.20 -16.58
N ILE A 213 -30.51 -8.54 -15.62
CA ILE A 213 -29.87 -7.50 -14.79
C ILE A 213 -28.84 -8.12 -13.84
N GLN A 214 -29.14 -9.28 -13.25
CA GLN A 214 -28.16 -10.02 -12.43
C GLN A 214 -26.91 -10.39 -13.25
N GLN A 215 -27.09 -10.85 -14.50
CA GLN A 215 -25.96 -11.13 -15.39
C GLN A 215 -25.18 -9.86 -15.75
N ARG A 216 -25.86 -8.75 -16.05
CA ARG A 216 -25.20 -7.47 -16.34
C ARG A 216 -24.42 -6.93 -15.13
N ALA A 217 -24.91 -7.15 -13.91
CA ALA A 217 -24.18 -6.82 -12.69
C ALA A 217 -22.90 -7.65 -12.57
N GLU A 218 -22.96 -8.95 -12.84
CA GLU A 218 -21.79 -9.84 -12.86
C GLU A 218 -20.75 -9.42 -13.92
N ASP A 219 -21.19 -9.06 -15.12
CA ASP A 219 -20.31 -8.58 -16.21
C ASP A 219 -19.53 -7.31 -15.79
N HIS A 220 -20.11 -6.49 -14.92
CA HIS A 220 -19.46 -5.30 -14.34
C HIS A 220 -18.73 -5.58 -13.02
N SER A 221 -18.52 -6.86 -12.65
CA SER A 221 -17.90 -7.29 -11.39
C SER A 221 -18.61 -6.73 -10.15
N ILE A 222 -19.93 -6.59 -10.22
CA ILE A 222 -20.79 -6.19 -9.10
C ILE A 222 -21.35 -7.44 -8.46
N ASP A 223 -21.09 -7.59 -7.17
CA ASP A 223 -21.54 -8.74 -6.40
C ASP A 223 -22.91 -8.47 -5.78
N LEU A 224 -23.94 -9.18 -6.23
CA LEU A 224 -25.32 -9.00 -5.77
C LEU A 224 -25.72 -10.08 -4.78
N ILE A 225 -26.17 -9.68 -3.59
CA ILE A 225 -26.54 -10.58 -2.49
C ILE A 225 -27.93 -10.20 -2.00
N ALA A 226 -28.86 -11.14 -2.11
CA ALA A 226 -30.22 -10.95 -1.64
C ALA A 226 -30.41 -11.48 -0.21
N MET A 227 -31.14 -10.76 0.63
CA MET A 227 -31.31 -11.06 2.06
C MET A 227 -32.78 -11.04 2.43
N ALA A 228 -33.29 -12.18 2.92
CA ALA A 228 -34.59 -12.27 3.59
C ALA A 228 -34.44 -12.44 5.09
N ILE A 229 -35.35 -11.79 5.81
CA ILE A 229 -35.43 -11.89 7.26
C ILE A 229 -36.86 -12.17 7.67
N GLY A 230 -37.10 -13.38 8.16
CA GLY A 230 -38.41 -13.86 8.55
C GLY A 230 -38.52 -15.38 8.48
N THR A 231 -39.55 -15.91 9.11
CA THR A 231 -39.88 -17.35 9.14
C THR A 231 -40.70 -17.81 7.94
N ASP A 232 -41.28 -16.87 7.20
CA ASP A 232 -42.13 -17.18 6.06
C ASP A 232 -41.26 -17.50 4.84
N GLN A 233 -41.61 -18.57 4.12
CA GLN A 233 -40.80 -19.16 3.06
C GLN A 233 -40.59 -18.17 1.91
N THR A 234 -39.45 -17.49 1.93
CA THR A 234 -39.11 -16.48 0.94
C THR A 234 -38.60 -17.12 -0.35
N ASN A 235 -39.15 -16.71 -1.49
CA ASN A 235 -38.87 -17.26 -2.83
C ASN A 235 -37.47 -16.89 -3.37
N LEU A 236 -36.55 -16.37 -2.54
CA LEU A 236 -35.23 -15.93 -3.01
C LEU A 236 -34.43 -17.02 -3.70
N LYS A 237 -34.57 -18.28 -3.28
CA LYS A 237 -33.82 -19.40 -3.86
C LYS A 237 -34.11 -19.60 -5.35
N SER A 238 -35.32 -19.28 -5.81
CA SER A 238 -35.68 -19.41 -7.22
C SER A 238 -35.40 -18.14 -8.03
N VAL A 239 -35.20 -17.01 -7.36
CA VAL A 239 -35.14 -15.68 -8.00
C VAL A 239 -33.70 -15.14 -8.08
N TYR A 240 -32.90 -15.32 -7.03
CA TYR A 240 -31.56 -14.75 -6.90
C TYR A 240 -30.50 -15.84 -6.88
N LYS A 241 -29.42 -15.64 -7.65
CA LYS A 241 -28.29 -16.57 -7.67
C LYS A 241 -27.58 -16.67 -6.32
N ARG A 242 -27.40 -15.53 -5.64
CA ARG A 242 -26.81 -15.44 -4.30
C ARG A 242 -27.84 -14.89 -3.32
N TYR A 243 -28.16 -15.67 -2.30
CA TYR A 243 -29.16 -15.27 -1.32
C TYR A 243 -28.80 -15.72 0.10
N LEU A 244 -29.37 -15.04 1.08
CA LEU A 244 -29.28 -15.29 2.51
C LEU A 244 -30.69 -15.28 3.07
N GLN A 245 -31.01 -16.28 3.89
CA GLN A 245 -32.27 -16.33 4.61
C GLN A 245 -32.00 -16.51 6.09
N CYS A 246 -32.57 -15.63 6.91
CA CYS A 246 -32.41 -15.65 8.36
C CYS A 246 -33.80 -15.53 9.01
N ALA A 247 -34.07 -16.31 10.06
CA ALA A 247 -35.31 -16.15 10.81
C ALA A 247 -35.33 -14.81 11.61
N THR A 248 -34.16 -14.36 12.06
CA THR A 248 -33.99 -13.13 12.85
C THR A 248 -32.72 -12.37 12.43
N PRO A 249 -32.63 -11.06 12.69
CA PRO A 249 -31.41 -10.27 12.44
C PRO A 249 -30.16 -10.83 13.13
N TYR A 250 -30.32 -11.51 14.28
CA TYR A 250 -29.22 -12.14 15.01
C TYR A 250 -28.57 -13.31 14.26
N GLY A 251 -29.29 -13.93 13.32
CA GLY A 251 -28.74 -14.98 12.47
C GLY A 251 -27.84 -14.45 11.34
N LEU A 252 -27.92 -13.16 11.04
CA LEU A 252 -27.28 -12.55 9.88
C LEU A 252 -25.75 -12.70 9.86
N PRO A 253 -25.00 -12.46 10.95
CA PRO A 253 -23.54 -12.62 10.95
C PRO A 253 -23.13 -14.06 10.63
N LYS A 254 -23.81 -15.06 11.21
CA LYS A 254 -23.52 -16.48 10.96
C LYS A 254 -23.83 -16.88 9.52
N ALA A 255 -24.94 -16.39 8.97
CA ALA A 255 -25.34 -16.67 7.60
C ALA A 255 -24.37 -16.05 6.58
N LEU A 256 -23.95 -14.79 6.79
CA LEU A 256 -22.95 -14.13 5.97
C LEU A 256 -21.62 -14.89 5.99
N ARG A 257 -21.15 -15.30 7.18
CA ARG A 257 -19.91 -16.08 7.29
C ARG A 257 -20.01 -17.38 6.49
N SER A 258 -21.11 -18.12 6.62
CA SER A 258 -21.31 -19.39 5.91
C SER A 258 -21.34 -19.21 4.39
N LEU A 259 -21.95 -18.15 3.87
CA LEU A 259 -22.06 -17.92 2.42
C LEU A 259 -20.68 -17.70 1.79
N PHE A 260 -19.84 -16.86 2.41
CA PHE A 260 -18.55 -16.48 1.85
C PHE A 260 -17.41 -17.48 2.18
N GLU A 261 -17.50 -18.23 3.28
CA GLU A 261 -16.54 -19.30 3.58
C GLU A 261 -16.66 -20.48 2.60
N GLN A 262 -17.87 -20.84 2.17
CA GLN A 262 -18.11 -21.89 1.17
C GLN A 262 -17.44 -21.56 -0.17
N GLU A 263 -17.41 -20.29 -0.56
CA GLU A 263 -16.76 -19.82 -1.78
C GLU A 263 -15.23 -19.93 -1.69
N THR A 264 -14.67 -19.67 -0.51
CA THR A 264 -13.22 -19.76 -0.27
C THR A 264 -12.70 -21.19 -0.42
N GLN A 265 -13.55 -22.19 -0.12
CA GLN A 265 -13.22 -23.62 -0.32
C GLN A 265 -13.29 -24.06 -1.79
N LEU A 266 -14.21 -23.49 -2.59
CA LEU A 266 -14.30 -23.79 -4.03
C LEU A 266 -13.09 -23.26 -4.81
N PHE A 267 -12.58 -22.07 -4.46
CA PHE A 267 -11.38 -21.50 -5.10
C PHE A 267 -10.06 -22.20 -4.72
N SER A 268 -10.04 -23.00 -3.65
CA SER A 268 -8.83 -23.75 -3.23
C SER A 268 -8.72 -25.15 -3.86
N LEU A 269 -9.69 -25.56 -4.68
CA LEU A 269 -9.77 -26.91 -5.27
C LEU A 269 -9.28 -27.04 -6.72
N GLU A 270 -8.76 -25.99 -7.35
CA GLU A 270 -8.11 -26.10 -8.65
C GLU A 270 -6.59 -26.00 -8.53
N TRP A 271 -5.92 -27.16 -8.53
CA TRP A 271 -4.73 -27.47 -9.34
C TRP A 271 -4.45 -28.99 -9.28
N PRO A 272 -4.65 -29.75 -10.38
CA PRO A 272 -4.22 -31.13 -10.46
C PRO A 272 -2.70 -31.16 -10.67
N GLN A 273 -1.92 -31.47 -9.63
CA GLN A 273 -0.53 -31.90 -9.80
C GLN A 273 -0.51 -33.31 -10.40
N LYS A 274 -0.43 -33.39 -11.72
CA LYS A 274 0.06 -34.58 -12.43
C LYS A 274 1.13 -34.16 -13.43
N MET A 275 2.40 -34.39 -13.07
CA MET A 275 3.23 -35.28 -13.87
C MET A 275 4.30 -35.93 -12.98
N ASN A 276 4.24 -37.25 -13.03
CA ASN A 276 5.04 -38.26 -12.36
C ASN A 276 6.49 -38.29 -12.87
N ASN A 277 7.39 -38.59 -11.94
CA ASN A 277 8.35 -39.70 -11.98
C ASN A 277 9.13 -39.91 -13.28
N ASP A 278 10.44 -39.78 -13.16
CA ASP A 278 11.33 -40.87 -13.56
C ASP A 278 12.27 -41.23 -12.41
N LYS A 279 12.32 -42.52 -12.12
CA LYS A 279 13.15 -43.18 -11.11
C LYS A 279 14.39 -43.78 -11.76
N ASN A 280 15.47 -43.79 -10.96
CA ASN A 280 16.64 -44.68 -10.98
C ASN A 280 17.66 -44.44 -12.12
N ILE A 281 18.98 -44.48 -11.90
CA ILE A 281 19.77 -45.60 -11.36
C ILE A 281 21.13 -45.13 -10.76
N ASN A 282 21.40 -45.61 -9.54
CA ASN A 282 22.64 -46.05 -8.85
C ASN A 282 23.91 -45.17 -8.64
N ASN A 283 24.23 -45.00 -7.35
CA ASN A 283 25.48 -45.23 -6.59
C ASN A 283 26.83 -45.31 -7.34
N ASP A 284 27.81 -44.52 -6.88
CA ASP A 284 28.99 -45.03 -6.14
C ASP A 284 29.85 -43.89 -5.55
N GLU A 285 30.73 -44.28 -4.63
CA GLU A 285 31.34 -43.56 -3.50
C GLU A 285 32.42 -42.48 -3.77
N LYS A 286 32.57 -41.59 -2.76
CA LYS A 286 33.79 -40.91 -2.22
C LYS A 286 34.60 -39.95 -3.10
N SER A 287 34.66 -38.68 -2.68
CA SER A 287 35.91 -38.07 -2.14
C SER A 287 35.68 -36.63 -1.65
N ASP A 288 36.36 -36.30 -0.56
CA ASP A 288 36.33 -35.05 0.21
C ASP A 288 36.57 -33.75 -0.57
N THR A 289 35.82 -32.72 -0.20
CA THR A 289 36.16 -31.29 -0.30
C THR A 289 37.38 -30.96 0.60
N PRO A 290 38.15 -29.85 0.42
CA PRO A 290 37.68 -28.58 -0.15
C PRO A 290 38.69 -27.82 -1.04
N LYS A 291 38.21 -27.26 -2.16
CA LYS A 291 38.80 -26.02 -2.72
C LYS A 291 38.22 -24.81 -1.99
N THR A 292 38.55 -24.71 -0.70
CA THR A 292 38.71 -23.43 0.00
C THR A 292 39.96 -22.77 -0.54
N SER A 293 39.82 -21.69 -1.31
CA SER A 293 40.83 -20.63 -1.51
C SER A 293 40.42 -19.74 -2.68
N LEU A 294 39.61 -18.72 -2.40
CA LEU A 294 39.67 -17.38 -3.03
C LEU A 294 38.53 -16.50 -2.52
N PHE A 295 37.37 -17.10 -2.16
CA PHE A 295 36.18 -16.38 -1.74
C PHE A 295 36.08 -16.11 -0.24
N ASP A 296 36.79 -16.89 0.59
CA ASP A 296 36.73 -16.71 2.05
C ASP A 296 37.65 -15.59 2.56
N ASP A 297 38.62 -15.13 1.77
CA ASP A 297 39.48 -14.00 2.14
C ASP A 297 38.80 -12.63 1.93
N ILE A 298 37.80 -12.56 1.04
CA ILE A 298 37.05 -11.33 0.71
C ILE A 298 35.96 -11.03 1.75
N LYS A 299 35.44 -12.05 2.44
CA LYS A 299 34.49 -11.92 3.56
C LYS A 299 35.06 -11.17 4.78
N SER A 300 36.36 -10.91 4.83
CA SER A 300 37.01 -10.36 6.01
C SER A 300 36.72 -8.88 6.29
N ASN A 301 36.14 -8.13 5.34
CA ASN A 301 35.80 -6.72 5.57
C ASN A 301 34.37 -6.55 6.12
N LYS A 302 34.28 -6.65 7.45
CA LYS A 302 33.13 -6.50 8.37
C LYS A 302 32.29 -5.20 8.25
N VAL A 303 32.53 -4.34 7.27
CA VAL A 303 31.92 -3.00 7.17
C VAL A 303 30.42 -3.06 6.86
N PHE A 304 30.04 -3.88 5.88
CA PHE A 304 28.65 -3.94 5.40
C PHE A 304 27.80 -4.99 6.17
N GLY A 305 28.44 -5.88 6.94
CA GLY A 305 27.77 -6.92 7.74
C GLY A 305 26.85 -6.36 8.81
N GLU A 306 27.27 -5.29 9.48
CA GLU A 306 26.48 -4.60 10.52
C GLU A 306 25.38 -3.73 9.88
N MET A 307 25.63 -3.13 8.70
CA MET A 307 24.62 -2.39 7.91
C MET A 307 23.40 -3.27 7.54
N ILE A 308 23.63 -4.57 7.30
CA ILE A 308 22.59 -5.57 6.95
C ILE A 308 21.63 -5.86 8.12
N GLN A 309 22.11 -5.73 9.37
CA GLN A 309 21.30 -5.90 10.59
C GLN A 309 20.49 -4.65 10.92
N ASP A 310 21.06 -3.45 10.77
CA ASP A 310 20.37 -2.19 11.09
C ASP A 310 19.33 -1.76 10.05
N LEU A 311 19.54 -2.05 8.76
CA LEU A 311 18.53 -1.90 7.70
C LEU A 311 17.32 -2.85 7.88
N ALA A 312 17.40 -3.83 8.79
CA ALA A 312 16.26 -4.64 9.21
C ALA A 312 15.44 -3.97 10.34
N GLY A 313 16.00 -2.94 10.99
CA GLY A 313 15.49 -2.37 12.24
C GLY A 313 14.59 -1.15 12.08
N GLU A 314 14.88 -0.18 11.22
CA GLU A 314 14.11 1.08 11.20
C GLU A 314 13.91 1.69 9.80
N ARG A 315 12.70 2.24 9.62
CA ARG A 315 12.17 3.10 8.54
C ARG A 315 11.57 2.38 7.31
N GLU A 316 10.29 2.00 7.50
CA GLU A 316 9.30 1.96 6.42
C GLU A 316 8.87 3.38 6.03
N LYS A 317 8.95 3.77 4.73
CA LYS A 317 7.94 4.60 4.02
C LYS A 317 8.21 4.77 2.50
N ILE A 318 7.28 4.19 1.72
CA ILE A 318 6.54 4.65 0.51
C ILE A 318 7.20 5.49 -0.60
N LEU A 319 7.14 4.98 -1.86
CA LEU A 319 6.46 5.52 -3.08
C LEU A 319 6.52 4.40 -4.17
N ILE A 320 5.57 4.19 -5.10
CA ILE A 320 5.09 5.07 -6.17
C ILE A 320 3.57 4.93 -6.41
N ASN A 321 2.95 6.09 -6.66
CA ASN A 321 1.61 6.27 -7.20
C ASN A 321 1.73 6.66 -8.69
N SER A 322 1.69 5.70 -9.61
CA SER A 322 1.40 5.95 -11.02
C SER A 322 0.96 4.65 -11.66
N GLY A 323 -0.32 4.60 -12.05
CA GLY A 323 -1.04 3.39 -12.45
C GLY A 323 -0.74 2.88 -13.85
N HIS A 324 0.49 3.00 -14.36
CA HIS A 324 0.93 2.37 -15.61
C HIS A 324 2.35 1.79 -15.43
N PRO A 325 2.64 0.58 -15.96
CA PRO A 325 4.02 0.10 -16.04
C PRO A 325 4.79 1.06 -16.98
N PRO A 326 5.84 1.76 -16.52
CA PRO A 326 6.66 2.53 -17.42
C PRO A 326 7.35 1.55 -18.36
N SER A 327 7.16 1.73 -19.66
CA SER A 327 7.90 0.97 -20.67
C SER A 327 9.41 1.19 -20.60
N ASP A 328 9.85 2.27 -19.93
CA ASP A 328 11.24 2.60 -19.64
C ASP A 328 11.34 3.12 -18.20
N VAL A 329 12.10 2.43 -17.34
CA VAL A 329 12.37 2.86 -15.96
C VAL A 329 13.81 3.37 -15.91
N THR A 330 14.00 4.59 -15.41
CA THR A 330 15.33 5.18 -15.25
C THR A 330 15.60 5.38 -13.76
N VAL A 331 16.80 4.99 -13.29
CA VAL A 331 17.22 5.09 -11.89
C VAL A 331 18.60 5.75 -11.82
N ASP A 332 18.69 6.80 -11.01
CA ASP A 332 19.94 7.54 -10.76
C ASP A 332 20.49 7.16 -9.38
N ILE A 333 21.75 6.69 -9.34
CA ILE A 333 22.44 6.34 -8.09
C ILE A 333 23.74 7.15 -7.98
N CYS A 334 23.83 8.04 -6.99
CA CYS A 334 25.03 8.79 -6.66
C CYS A 334 25.75 8.16 -5.47
N PHE A 335 27.01 7.79 -5.63
CA PHE A 335 27.87 7.37 -4.52
C PHE A 335 28.61 8.57 -3.95
N CYS A 336 28.31 8.93 -2.71
CA CYS A 336 29.04 9.93 -1.96
C CYS A 336 30.07 9.23 -1.06
N LEU A 337 31.35 9.36 -1.39
CA LEU A 337 32.43 8.56 -0.81
C LEU A 337 33.42 9.44 -0.05
N ASP A 338 33.59 9.12 1.22
CA ASP A 338 34.67 9.68 2.04
C ASP A 338 36.04 9.21 1.51
N CYS A 339 36.90 10.16 1.20
CA CYS A 339 38.23 9.97 0.63
C CYS A 339 39.34 10.51 1.57
N THR A 340 39.08 10.60 2.86
CA THR A 340 40.01 11.08 3.88
C THR A 340 41.03 10.00 4.26
N GLY A 341 42.07 10.37 5.02
CA GLY A 341 43.11 9.43 5.43
C GLY A 341 42.58 8.25 6.26
N SER A 342 41.55 8.46 7.09
CA SER A 342 40.92 7.40 7.91
C SER A 342 40.28 6.31 7.06
N MET A 343 39.77 6.70 5.89
CA MET A 343 39.16 5.79 4.91
C MET A 343 40.15 4.92 4.15
N SER A 344 41.46 5.16 4.22
CA SER A 344 42.48 4.43 3.44
C SER A 344 42.35 2.90 3.45
N ARG A 345 42.08 2.30 4.61
CA ARG A 345 41.90 0.84 4.76
C ARG A 345 40.58 0.31 4.19
N TRP A 346 39.57 1.17 4.09
CA TRP A 346 38.21 0.82 3.67
C TRP A 346 37.95 1.18 2.20
N LEU A 347 38.68 2.17 1.67
CA LEU A 347 38.50 2.71 0.34
C LEU A 347 38.67 1.63 -0.74
N SER A 348 39.67 0.76 -0.62
CA SER A 348 39.85 -0.35 -1.57
C SER A 348 38.66 -1.32 -1.57
N ALA A 349 38.07 -1.59 -0.41
CA ALA A 349 36.91 -2.47 -0.28
C ALA A 349 35.65 -1.80 -0.84
N ALA A 350 35.43 -0.53 -0.51
CA ALA A 350 34.32 0.27 -1.04
C ALA A 350 34.37 0.34 -2.57
N LYS A 351 35.54 0.59 -3.15
CA LYS A 351 35.75 0.60 -4.61
C LYS A 351 35.43 -0.74 -5.25
N GLY A 352 35.90 -1.86 -4.66
CA GLY A 352 35.62 -3.20 -5.15
C GLY A 352 34.12 -3.48 -5.21
N GLN A 353 33.40 -3.14 -4.13
CA GLN A 353 31.95 -3.34 -4.06
C GLN A 353 31.19 -2.45 -5.05
N MET A 354 31.57 -1.18 -5.18
CA MET A 354 30.97 -0.27 -6.15
C MET A 354 31.18 -0.77 -7.59
N LYS A 355 32.35 -1.34 -7.91
CA LYS A 355 32.63 -1.92 -9.22
C LYS A 355 31.72 -3.11 -9.52
N ILE A 356 31.55 -4.03 -8.57
CA ILE A 356 30.60 -5.15 -8.67
C ILE A 356 29.19 -4.64 -8.94
N ILE A 357 28.74 -3.64 -8.17
CA ILE A 357 27.42 -3.02 -8.34
C ILE A 357 27.26 -2.43 -9.76
N ILE A 358 28.25 -1.70 -10.26
CA ILE A 358 28.17 -1.04 -11.58
C ILE A 358 28.21 -2.07 -12.72
N GLU A 359 29.04 -3.11 -12.63
CA GLU A 359 29.25 -4.10 -13.71
C GLU A 359 28.19 -5.22 -13.73
N ASP A 360 27.77 -5.72 -12.57
CA ASP A 360 26.97 -6.95 -12.47
C ASP A 360 25.47 -6.67 -12.44
N ILE A 361 25.03 -5.55 -11.86
CA ILE A 361 23.60 -5.23 -11.75
C ILE A 361 22.98 -4.97 -13.13
N THR A 362 23.66 -4.19 -13.96
CA THR A 362 23.18 -3.86 -15.31
C THR A 362 22.96 -5.13 -16.13
N LYS A 363 23.93 -6.06 -16.09
CA LYS A 363 23.88 -7.33 -16.82
C LYS A 363 22.86 -8.32 -16.25
N LEU A 364 22.71 -8.37 -14.92
CA LEU A 364 21.80 -9.31 -14.26
C LEU A 364 20.34 -8.93 -14.49
N ILE A 365 20.00 -7.64 -14.47
CA ILE A 365 18.64 -7.17 -14.73
C ILE A 365 18.25 -7.39 -16.19
N GLU A 366 19.14 -7.10 -17.14
CA GLU A 366 18.94 -7.38 -18.56
C GLU A 366 18.72 -8.89 -18.83
N LYS A 367 19.45 -9.75 -18.12
CA LYS A 367 19.34 -11.20 -18.26
C LYS A 367 18.05 -11.79 -17.66
N GLU A 368 17.67 -11.37 -16.47
CA GLU A 368 16.50 -11.91 -15.75
C GLU A 368 15.18 -11.31 -16.24
N TYR A 369 15.19 -10.06 -16.73
CA TYR A 369 13.99 -9.34 -17.16
C TYR A 369 14.19 -8.65 -18.53
N PRO A 370 14.30 -9.43 -19.62
CA PRO A 370 14.59 -8.89 -20.96
C PRO A 370 13.50 -7.95 -21.52
N SER A 371 12.29 -8.00 -20.96
CA SER A 371 11.15 -7.13 -21.31
C SER A 371 11.11 -5.81 -20.52
N LEU A 372 11.96 -5.62 -19.51
CA LEU A 372 12.07 -4.39 -18.72
C LEU A 372 13.23 -3.54 -19.24
N LYS A 373 12.93 -2.42 -19.89
CA LYS A 373 13.97 -1.45 -20.27
C LYS A 373 14.33 -0.59 -19.06
N LEU A 374 15.26 -1.08 -18.24
CA LEU A 374 15.81 -0.35 -17.10
C LEU A 374 17.11 0.35 -17.50
N LYS A 375 17.15 1.68 -17.37
CA LYS A 375 18.37 2.47 -17.55
C LYS A 375 18.94 2.89 -16.19
N LEU A 376 20.15 2.44 -15.87
CA LEU A 376 20.88 2.85 -14.68
C LEU A 376 21.90 3.93 -15.05
N ARG A 377 21.90 5.04 -14.31
CA ARG A 377 22.97 6.05 -14.38
C ARG A 377 23.62 6.12 -13.02
N PHE A 378 24.94 6.16 -12.99
CA PHE A 378 25.67 6.35 -11.73
C PHE A 378 26.49 7.64 -11.75
N ALA A 379 26.63 8.24 -10.58
CA ALA A 379 27.51 9.37 -10.30
C ALA A 379 28.39 9.05 -9.09
N ILE A 380 29.54 9.73 -8.98
CA ILE A 380 30.43 9.59 -7.83
C ILE A 380 30.84 10.97 -7.35
N VAL A 381 30.67 11.23 -6.06
CA VAL A 381 31.17 12.40 -5.35
C VAL A 381 32.12 11.91 -4.26
N GLY A 382 33.42 12.03 -4.50
CA GLY A 382 34.44 11.86 -3.47
C GLY A 382 34.60 13.15 -2.67
N TYR A 383 34.70 13.08 -1.34
CA TYR A 383 34.92 14.27 -0.52
C TYR A 383 36.04 14.06 0.51
N ARG A 384 36.60 15.17 0.96
CA ARG A 384 37.62 15.28 2.02
C ARG A 384 37.23 16.41 2.98
N ASP A 385 38.13 16.74 3.91
CA ASP A 385 37.93 17.82 4.86
C ASP A 385 37.92 19.21 4.18
N ILE A 386 37.32 20.21 4.84
CA ILE A 386 37.20 21.61 4.39
C ILE A 386 38.57 22.22 4.06
N SER A 387 39.58 21.81 4.82
CA SER A 387 40.96 22.30 4.69
C SER A 387 41.71 21.67 3.49
N ASP A 388 41.22 20.55 2.93
CA ASP A 388 41.92 19.78 1.91
C ASP A 388 41.77 20.34 0.50
N ARG A 389 42.79 20.12 -0.34
CA ARG A 389 42.79 20.50 -1.76
C ARG A 389 43.28 19.33 -2.63
N PRO A 390 42.46 18.83 -3.59
CA PRO A 390 41.05 19.18 -3.80
C PRO A 390 40.16 18.64 -2.67
N GLN A 391 39.13 19.43 -2.34
CA GLN A 391 38.12 19.10 -1.32
C GLN A 391 37.08 18.10 -1.84
N PHE A 392 36.71 18.22 -3.13
CA PHE A 392 35.72 17.37 -3.78
C PHE A 392 36.24 16.81 -5.10
N PHE A 393 35.84 15.58 -5.40
CA PHE A 393 36.03 14.90 -6.68
C PHE A 393 34.65 14.56 -7.23
N VAL A 394 34.25 15.17 -8.35
CA VAL A 394 32.89 15.01 -8.87
C VAL A 394 32.91 14.37 -10.25
N GLN A 395 32.25 13.23 -10.39
CA GLN A 395 31.89 12.60 -11.64
C GLN A 395 30.37 12.60 -11.76
N ASP A 396 29.87 13.38 -12.72
CA ASP A 396 28.45 13.49 -12.99
C ASP A 396 27.88 12.21 -13.62
N PHE A 397 26.54 12.09 -13.62
CA PHE A 397 25.79 10.91 -14.00
C PHE A 397 26.09 10.43 -15.41
N THR A 398 26.50 9.17 -15.52
CA THR A 398 26.74 8.50 -16.79
C THR A 398 26.22 7.06 -16.74
N ASP A 399 25.85 6.51 -17.88
CA ASP A 399 25.46 5.09 -18.07
C ASP A 399 26.66 4.23 -18.51
N GLU A 400 27.76 4.87 -18.92
CA GLU A 400 29.03 4.20 -19.25
C GLU A 400 29.76 3.65 -18.01
N ALA A 401 29.59 2.35 -17.73
CA ALA A 401 30.24 1.66 -16.61
C ALA A 401 31.78 1.87 -16.58
N THR A 402 32.45 1.78 -17.73
CA THR A 402 33.90 1.95 -17.87
C THR A 402 34.37 3.32 -17.40
N LYS A 403 33.64 4.38 -17.73
CA LYS A 403 33.94 5.77 -17.35
C LYS A 403 33.90 5.96 -15.84
N ILE A 404 32.87 5.41 -15.19
CA ILE A 404 32.69 5.50 -13.73
C ILE A 404 33.74 4.70 -12.99
N ILE A 405 34.05 3.50 -13.47
CA ILE A 405 35.06 2.63 -12.86
C ILE A 405 36.45 3.26 -12.97
N ASN A 406 36.77 3.90 -14.09
CA ASN A 406 38.03 4.63 -14.24
C ASN A 406 38.12 5.81 -13.27
N PHE A 407 37.04 6.58 -13.12
CA PHE A 407 36.98 7.66 -12.12
C PHE A 407 37.15 7.12 -10.70
N LEU A 408 36.43 6.06 -10.35
CA LEU A 408 36.51 5.38 -9.06
C LEU A 408 37.93 4.89 -8.76
N ASN A 409 38.61 4.31 -9.74
CA ASN A 409 40.00 3.87 -9.61
C ASN A 409 40.95 5.04 -9.33
N GLY A 410 40.67 6.22 -9.88
CA GLY A 410 41.46 7.44 -9.66
C GLY A 410 41.34 8.07 -8.26
N LEU A 411 40.31 7.74 -7.47
CA LEU A 411 40.13 8.30 -6.13
C LEU A 411 41.20 7.79 -5.16
N THR A 412 41.81 8.66 -4.36
CA THR A 412 42.81 8.24 -3.36
C THR A 412 42.45 8.78 -1.99
N ALA A 413 42.66 7.97 -0.96
CA ALA A 413 42.53 8.39 0.42
C ALA A 413 43.68 9.33 0.78
N GLY A 414 43.38 10.47 1.39
CA GLY A 414 44.37 11.44 1.85
C GLY A 414 43.68 12.66 2.46
N GLY A 415 44.44 13.47 3.21
CA GLY A 415 43.84 14.58 3.97
C GLY A 415 43.07 14.09 5.20
N GLY A 416 42.05 14.83 5.62
CA GLY A 416 41.18 14.52 6.77
C GLY A 416 41.68 15.16 8.08
N GLY A 417 42.08 16.43 8.04
CA GLY A 417 42.81 17.15 9.10
C GLY A 417 42.45 16.72 10.53
N ASP A 418 41.31 17.18 11.03
CA ASP A 418 40.66 16.67 12.23
C ASP A 418 39.46 15.77 11.88
N ILE A 419 38.96 15.05 12.89
CA ILE A 419 37.64 14.41 12.82
C ILE A 419 36.74 15.34 13.63
N PRO A 420 35.65 15.92 13.07
CA PRO A 420 34.80 15.47 11.93
C PRO A 420 35.25 15.88 10.50
N GLU A 421 34.47 15.49 9.47
CA GLU A 421 34.75 15.73 8.04
C GLU A 421 33.64 16.55 7.32
N ASP A 422 33.88 17.01 6.08
CA ASP A 422 32.93 17.85 5.31
C ASP A 422 31.78 17.09 4.60
N VAL A 423 30.94 16.42 5.40
CA VAL A 423 29.79 15.66 4.91
C VAL A 423 28.72 16.57 4.29
N LEU A 424 28.45 17.75 4.87
CA LEU A 424 27.41 18.66 4.37
C LEU A 424 27.81 19.29 3.03
N GLY A 425 29.07 19.66 2.87
CA GLY A 425 29.61 20.11 1.59
C GLY A 425 29.48 19.01 0.52
N ALA A 426 29.78 17.77 0.87
CA ALA A 426 29.68 16.63 -0.05
C ALA A 426 28.24 16.37 -0.51
N LEU A 427 27.27 16.39 0.41
CA LEU A 427 25.86 16.25 0.06
C LEU A 427 25.35 17.43 -0.78
N ASN A 428 25.84 18.65 -0.51
CA ASN A 428 25.54 19.80 -1.36
C ASN A 428 26.07 19.60 -2.79
N GLN A 429 27.28 19.05 -2.96
CA GLN A 429 27.79 18.69 -4.30
C GLN A 429 26.95 17.60 -4.97
N CYS A 430 26.41 16.64 -4.22
CA CYS A 430 25.49 15.65 -4.79
C CYS A 430 24.20 16.30 -5.32
N LEU A 431 23.71 17.35 -4.64
CA LEU A 431 22.51 18.09 -5.07
C LEU A 431 22.71 18.91 -6.35
N THR A 432 23.94 19.27 -6.70
CA THR A 432 24.25 20.06 -7.92
C THR A 432 24.44 19.21 -9.18
N LEU A 433 24.42 17.88 -9.07
CA LEU A 433 24.56 16.94 -10.19
C LEU A 433 23.39 17.01 -11.19
N THR A 434 23.58 16.47 -12.40
CA THR A 434 22.55 16.44 -13.45
C THR A 434 21.58 15.27 -13.30
N TRP A 435 20.81 15.31 -12.21
CA TRP A 435 19.71 14.38 -11.95
C TRP A 435 18.71 14.39 -13.11
N SER A 436 18.38 13.20 -13.66
CA SER A 436 17.33 13.11 -14.67
C SER A 436 15.95 13.24 -14.03
N ASN A 437 14.91 13.55 -14.83
CA ASN A 437 13.49 13.37 -14.45
C ASN A 437 13.14 11.87 -14.40
N THR A 438 13.80 11.14 -13.51
CA THR A 438 13.72 9.69 -13.28
C THR A 438 12.61 9.32 -12.29
N ASN A 439 12.29 8.03 -12.24
CA ASN A 439 11.32 7.48 -11.31
C ASN A 439 11.91 7.23 -9.90
N ALA A 440 13.24 7.21 -9.76
CA ALA A 440 13.93 7.01 -8.49
C ALA A 440 15.36 7.59 -8.50
N ARG A 441 15.75 8.25 -7.40
CA ARG A 441 17.04 8.95 -7.24
C ARG A 441 17.61 8.66 -5.86
N PHE A 442 18.85 8.17 -5.81
CA PHE A 442 19.49 7.76 -4.56
C PHE A 442 20.85 8.42 -4.38
N ILE A 443 21.17 8.80 -3.15
CA ILE A 443 22.53 9.10 -2.69
C ILE A 443 22.93 8.01 -1.68
N VAL A 444 24.04 7.33 -1.93
CA VAL A 444 24.64 6.37 -1.00
C VAL A 444 25.87 7.02 -0.39
N LEU A 445 25.76 7.46 0.86
CA LEU A 445 26.84 8.07 1.63
C LEU A 445 27.67 6.99 2.34
N ILE A 446 28.94 6.86 1.98
CA ILE A 446 29.90 5.92 2.54
C ILE A 446 30.91 6.72 3.36
N THR A 447 30.84 6.62 4.70
CA THR A 447 31.65 7.44 5.62
C THR A 447 32.07 6.65 6.88
N ASP A 448 33.26 6.97 7.41
CA ASP A 448 33.77 6.44 8.68
C ASP A 448 33.89 7.50 9.78
N ALA A 449 33.51 8.75 9.49
CA ALA A 449 33.56 9.90 10.39
C ALA A 449 32.25 10.71 10.41
N PRO A 450 31.93 11.41 11.53
CA PRO A 450 30.81 12.36 11.59
C PRO A 450 31.07 13.59 10.72
N GLY A 451 30.01 14.39 10.49
CA GLY A 451 30.12 15.71 9.89
C GLY A 451 30.41 16.82 10.92
N HIS A 452 30.95 17.95 10.48
CA HIS A 452 31.21 19.11 11.35
C HIS A 452 29.94 19.72 11.97
N GLY A 453 30.10 20.26 13.18
CA GLY A 453 29.09 21.06 13.85
C GLY A 453 28.26 20.35 14.92
N PRO A 454 27.54 21.11 15.76
CA PRO A 454 26.89 20.62 16.97
C PRO A 454 25.72 19.68 16.72
N GLU A 455 25.16 19.73 15.51
CA GLU A 455 24.05 18.87 15.09
C GLU A 455 24.54 17.48 14.66
N LEU A 456 25.77 17.38 14.15
CA LEU A 456 26.31 16.15 13.55
C LEU A 456 27.36 15.44 14.42
N ASN A 457 28.07 16.17 15.27
CA ASN A 457 29.15 15.67 16.13
C ASN A 457 28.92 15.99 17.63
N GLU A 458 29.34 15.10 18.52
CA GLU A 458 29.28 15.30 19.99
C GLU A 458 30.54 15.97 20.55
N ASN A 459 31.71 15.72 19.94
CA ASN A 459 33.00 16.17 20.45
C ASN A 459 33.46 17.46 19.76
N LEU A 460 32.83 18.58 20.11
CA LEU A 460 33.11 19.90 19.53
C LEU A 460 34.46 20.50 19.95
N THR A 461 35.12 19.90 20.94
CA THR A 461 36.44 20.34 21.41
C THR A 461 37.58 19.90 20.48
N ILE A 462 37.35 18.89 19.65
CA ILE A 462 38.32 18.34 18.69
C ILE A 462 38.01 18.86 17.27
N ASP A 463 36.78 19.30 17.04
CA ASP A 463 36.27 19.84 15.77
C ASP A 463 36.83 21.25 15.51
N GLN A 464 37.72 21.41 14.53
CA GLN A 464 38.25 22.70 14.08
C GLN A 464 37.15 23.58 13.48
N HIS A 465 36.02 22.98 13.09
CA HIS A 465 34.84 23.63 12.57
C HIS A 465 33.61 23.38 13.46
N ALA A 466 33.77 23.56 14.78
CA ALA A 466 32.75 23.31 15.80
C ALA A 466 31.40 24.05 15.61
N GLN A 467 31.35 25.12 14.80
CA GLN A 467 30.09 25.81 14.44
C GLN A 467 29.44 25.24 13.17
N GLY A 468 30.01 24.19 12.58
CA GLY A 468 29.61 23.61 11.31
C GLY A 468 30.17 24.36 10.10
N VAL A 469 29.74 23.94 8.91
CA VAL A 469 30.09 24.57 7.64
C VAL A 469 29.29 25.86 7.48
N PRO A 470 29.91 27.05 7.29
CA PRO A 470 29.18 28.32 7.26
C PRO A 470 28.12 28.44 6.15
N THR A 471 28.25 27.64 5.09
CA THR A 471 27.41 27.71 3.88
C THR A 471 26.26 26.71 3.87
N HIS A 472 26.31 25.66 4.70
CA HIS A 472 25.36 24.54 4.62
C HIS A 472 24.95 24.09 6.03
N THR A 473 23.64 24.03 6.27
CA THR A 473 23.06 23.42 7.48
C THR A 473 22.34 22.12 7.13
N VAL A 474 22.15 21.23 8.10
CA VAL A 474 21.38 19.99 7.92
C VAL A 474 19.99 20.29 7.35
N SER A 475 19.34 21.34 7.86
CA SER A 475 18.03 21.79 7.36
C SER A 475 18.04 22.21 5.89
N THR A 476 19.07 22.92 5.42
CA THR A 476 19.18 23.32 4.01
C THR A 476 19.43 22.14 3.09
N ILE A 477 20.24 21.17 3.51
CA ILE A 477 20.51 19.95 2.75
C ILE A 477 19.26 19.06 2.69
N CYS A 478 18.59 18.83 3.83
CA CYS A 478 17.33 18.10 3.88
C CYS A 478 16.24 18.76 3.03
N ALA A 479 16.14 20.10 3.04
CA ALA A 479 15.21 20.83 2.17
C ALA A 479 15.55 20.67 0.68
N GLY A 480 16.84 20.58 0.33
CA GLY A 480 17.30 20.27 -1.03
C GLY A 480 16.94 18.85 -1.47
N LEU A 481 17.12 17.87 -0.59
CA LEU A 481 16.79 16.46 -0.83
C LEU A 481 15.27 16.23 -0.98
N LEU A 482 14.46 16.97 -0.20
CA LEU A 482 12.99 16.89 -0.18
C LEU A 482 12.30 17.83 -1.19
N LYS A 483 13.06 18.56 -2.02
CA LYS A 483 12.47 19.47 -3.00
C LYS A 483 11.61 18.68 -3.99
N LYS A 484 10.42 19.21 -4.30
CA LYS A 484 9.34 18.56 -5.08
C LYS A 484 9.76 18.03 -6.46
N ASP A 485 10.81 18.59 -7.04
CA ASP A 485 11.35 18.19 -8.35
C ASP A 485 12.56 17.24 -8.24
N ALA A 486 13.10 17.03 -7.03
CA ALA A 486 14.33 16.29 -6.75
C ALA A 486 14.10 14.95 -6.02
N GLU A 487 13.18 14.84 -5.04
CA GLU A 487 12.89 13.60 -4.25
C GLU A 487 14.05 12.59 -4.23
N ILE A 488 15.17 12.97 -3.58
CA ILE A 488 16.39 12.16 -3.52
C ILE A 488 16.47 11.43 -2.19
N ASP A 489 16.58 10.11 -2.24
CA ASP A 489 16.70 9.25 -1.08
C ASP A 489 18.16 9.16 -0.62
N LEU A 490 18.42 9.52 0.64
CA LEU A 490 19.75 9.42 1.25
C LEU A 490 19.90 8.12 2.05
N ILE A 491 20.90 7.31 1.70
CA ILE A 491 21.23 6.03 2.32
C ILE A 491 22.60 6.14 2.99
N PHE A 492 22.68 5.78 4.27
CA PHE A 492 23.94 5.75 5.02
C PHE A 492 24.59 4.36 4.97
N CYS A 493 25.85 4.31 4.56
CA CYS A 493 26.74 3.16 4.67
C CYS A 493 27.75 3.43 5.78
N ARG A 494 27.49 2.80 6.93
CA ARG A 494 28.25 2.97 8.19
C ARG A 494 29.52 2.13 8.17
N ILE A 495 30.68 2.76 8.32
CA ILE A 495 31.93 2.04 8.58
C ILE A 495 32.27 2.00 10.07
N LYS A 496 31.91 3.07 10.81
CA LYS A 496 32.04 3.15 12.27
C LYS A 496 30.74 3.66 12.90
N PRO A 497 29.79 2.77 13.24
CA PRO A 497 28.46 3.15 13.71
C PRO A 497 28.46 4.07 14.93
N ASN A 498 29.38 3.86 15.87
CA ASN A 498 29.49 4.68 17.09
C ASN A 498 29.91 6.13 16.79
N ALA A 499 30.64 6.36 15.69
CA ALA A 499 31.11 7.69 15.33
C ALA A 499 30.06 8.49 14.54
N THR A 500 29.17 7.83 13.79
CA THR A 500 28.20 8.46 12.89
C THR A 500 26.78 8.54 13.47
N ALA A 501 26.51 7.92 14.62
CA ALA A 501 25.17 7.79 15.19
C ALA A 501 24.43 9.11 15.42
N LYS A 502 25.12 10.18 15.84
CA LYS A 502 24.48 11.49 16.08
C LYS A 502 24.08 12.16 14.77
N MET A 503 24.98 12.18 13.79
CA MET A 503 24.71 12.67 12.44
C MET A 503 23.49 11.97 11.84
N GLU A 504 23.39 10.66 11.98
CA GLU A 504 22.24 9.91 11.46
C GLU A 504 20.94 10.27 12.17
N LYS A 505 20.94 10.42 13.50
CA LYS A 505 19.77 10.88 14.25
C LYS A 505 19.33 12.28 13.81
N ALA A 506 20.28 13.16 13.52
CA ALA A 506 20.00 14.49 12.99
C ALA A 506 19.28 14.40 11.64
N PHE A 507 19.85 13.72 10.64
CA PHE A 507 19.19 13.52 9.34
C PHE A 507 17.84 12.80 9.49
N ALA A 508 17.77 11.80 10.37
CA ALA A 508 16.55 11.07 10.66
C ALA A 508 15.45 11.96 11.25
N SER A 509 15.76 13.02 11.99
CA SER A 509 14.73 13.91 12.53
C SER A 509 14.00 14.76 11.48
N TYR A 510 14.62 14.97 10.30
CA TYR A 510 14.05 15.76 9.20
C TYR A 510 13.33 14.92 8.13
N TYR A 511 13.62 13.61 8.09
CA TYR A 511 12.99 12.60 7.23
C TYR A 511 11.96 11.78 8.02
#